data_AF-A0A958WYW8-F1
#
_entry.id   AF-A0A958WYW8-F1
#
_cell.length_a   1.000
_cell.length_b   1.000
_cell.length_c   1.000
_cell.angle_alpha   90.00
_cell.angle_beta   90.00
_cell.angle_gamma   90.00
#
_symmetry.space_group_name_H-M   'P 1'
#
loop_
_entity.id
_entity.type
_entity.pdbx_description
1 polymer ?
#
loop_
_entity_poly.entity_id
_entity_poly.type
_entity_poly.pdbx_seq_one_letter_code
_entity_poly.pdbx_strand_id
1 'polypeptide(L)'
;MTFALKPSLLLAGLCLLACTMFSQSSDTALYNKAIRLSQESLLDADSRQLDNALSKALEALAIFEGQETWGEALEAMGLAARFHFQLGNFEEAERFHIGAKEMADQHQLSDTDWSINWYFLAGTFAHERQEYGQAISYFEKTLQLINDTSLLLAPAMDNADAEAQRQARLDFQNFGIGATKNYMAFSYRSLGDFDKTLDAFFSSLAAFKKCPPIVEGTRTKLQVVNEYGNIASTYLILNQPDEADHYYQLALKELEEEEDSLTLGAILFSMTNVESQKGDYEAALALAELVAGLFERGKMANIAALTSWNEQETFVSVIARKAWLSAKAGQTEMAVKSLEQATSLLRTIEMNRILGGMTLFDLGHVNLLLGQPGAALECFQKGLSMLNEEVSPTNFSNNPDPVFCNSKTISLRLLEGKTTSLYQMGKLEQALAAVENAVQVLDQMRGDIAFGTADGYSKENTLLELEGLFASIFSQNIQIALDLSQGGATAYLQHILVASEKSKTYSLRQAIRRVKDFSGVPADVREEQDHLVTKINLAEKMLSKAYAYNGPERQSGIELQKGKLIKARNEYSSFIKKLQQDPATSRYFNFPGGRKNARGGGHPTGNFKGRIYWHH
;
A
#
# COMPACT_ATOMS: atom_id res chain seq x y z
N MET A 1 11.39 -4.25 -0.66
CA MET A 1 10.42 -5.11 0.05
C MET A 1 10.20 -4.50 1.43
N THR A 2 9.25 -3.59 1.58
CA THR A 2 8.63 -3.39 2.89
C THR A 2 7.68 -4.55 3.07
N PHE A 3 7.97 -5.47 3.99
CA PHE A 3 6.97 -6.42 4.46
C PHE A 3 5.92 -5.61 5.20
N ALA A 4 4.97 -5.01 4.47
CA ALA A 4 3.70 -4.65 5.07
C ALA A 4 3.06 -5.99 5.42
N LEU A 5 3.21 -6.38 6.68
CA LEU A 5 2.48 -7.51 7.22
C LEU A 5 1.02 -7.21 6.92
N LYS A 6 0.39 -7.94 5.97
CA LYS A 6 -1.06 -7.92 5.89
C LYS A 6 -1.51 -8.24 7.31
N PRO A 7 -2.40 -7.46 7.91
CA PRO A 7 -2.87 -7.76 9.25
C PRO A 7 -3.69 -9.06 9.25
N SER A 8 -3.02 -10.20 9.21
CA SER A 8 -3.62 -11.46 9.61
C SER A 8 -3.81 -11.37 11.11
N LEU A 9 -5.02 -11.72 11.57
CA LEU A 9 -5.39 -12.04 12.95
C LEU A 9 -6.11 -10.95 13.79
N LEU A 10 -6.59 -9.87 13.18
CA LEU A 10 -7.15 -8.71 13.89
C LEU A 10 -8.55 -8.83 14.56
N LEU A 11 -9.23 -9.99 14.56
CA LEU A 11 -10.62 -10.05 15.08
C LEU A 11 -11.00 -11.22 16.00
N ALA A 12 -10.09 -12.11 16.38
CA ALA A 12 -10.44 -13.19 17.31
C ALA A 12 -10.95 -12.65 18.67
N GLY A 13 -10.47 -11.47 19.10
CA GLY A 13 -10.92 -10.80 20.31
C GLY A 13 -12.34 -10.22 20.22
N LEU A 14 -12.79 -9.78 19.03
CA LEU A 14 -14.10 -9.15 18.86
C LEU A 14 -15.27 -10.17 18.89
N CYS A 15 -15.02 -11.45 18.59
CA CYS A 15 -16.07 -12.49 18.56
C CYS A 15 -16.11 -13.36 19.83
N LEU A 16 -14.99 -13.55 20.54
CA LEU A 16 -14.91 -14.50 21.67
C LEU A 16 -15.76 -14.10 22.90
N LEU A 17 -16.08 -12.81 23.07
CA LEU A 17 -16.88 -12.31 24.20
C LEU A 17 -18.40 -12.31 23.93
N ALA A 18 -18.82 -12.05 22.68
CA ALA A 18 -20.25 -11.99 22.31
C ALA A 18 -20.95 -13.36 22.45
N CYS A 19 -20.25 -14.44 22.08
CA CYS A 19 -20.74 -15.82 22.18
C CYS A 19 -21.09 -16.31 23.61
N THR A 20 -20.76 -15.57 24.68
CA THR A 20 -20.92 -16.08 26.07
C THR A 20 -22.15 -15.58 26.81
N MET A 21 -22.94 -14.65 26.24
CA MET A 21 -23.85 -13.84 27.09
C MET A 21 -25.35 -14.07 26.93
N PHE A 22 -25.86 -14.86 25.98
CA PHE A 22 -27.30 -15.16 25.95
C PHE A 22 -27.62 -16.51 25.31
N SER A 23 -28.34 -17.38 26.02
CA SER A 23 -29.37 -18.18 25.35
C SER A 23 -30.51 -18.55 26.31
N GLN A 24 -31.74 -18.27 25.87
CA GLN A 24 -32.94 -18.98 26.30
C GLN A 24 -33.48 -19.72 25.07
N SER A 25 -33.77 -21.01 25.28
CA SER A 25 -34.48 -21.95 24.40
C SER A 25 -33.90 -22.24 23.01
N SER A 26 -33.00 -23.21 22.93
CA SER A 26 -32.69 -24.01 21.73
C SER A 26 -32.25 -25.43 22.15
N ASP A 27 -32.09 -26.35 21.20
CA ASP A 27 -31.53 -27.68 21.49
C ASP A 27 -30.07 -27.52 21.94
N THR A 28 -29.90 -27.40 23.26
CA THR A 28 -28.67 -26.95 23.94
C THR A 28 -27.41 -27.66 23.43
N ALA A 29 -27.51 -28.91 22.97
CA ALA A 29 -26.39 -29.67 22.45
C ALA A 29 -25.90 -29.18 21.06
N LEU A 30 -26.82 -28.89 20.13
CA LEU A 30 -26.49 -28.40 18.79
C LEU A 30 -26.01 -26.94 18.84
N TYR A 31 -26.67 -26.11 19.65
CA TYR A 31 -26.23 -24.73 19.89
C TYR A 31 -24.81 -24.68 20.49
N ASN A 32 -24.53 -25.47 21.53
CA ASN A 32 -23.18 -25.55 22.11
C ASN A 32 -22.14 -26.17 21.16
N LYS A 33 -22.56 -26.97 20.18
CA LYS A 33 -21.67 -27.45 19.12
C LYS A 33 -21.29 -26.29 18.19
N ALA A 34 -22.25 -25.49 17.75
CA ALA A 34 -22.00 -24.35 16.86
C ALA A 34 -21.10 -23.26 17.50
N ILE A 35 -21.28 -22.98 18.80
CA ILE A 35 -20.40 -22.08 19.55
C ILE A 35 -18.97 -22.63 19.59
N ARG A 36 -18.79 -23.93 19.89
CA ARG A 36 -17.46 -24.57 19.87
C ARG A 36 -16.83 -24.55 18.48
N LEU A 37 -17.58 -24.83 17.43
CA LEU A 37 -17.10 -24.74 16.05
C LEU A 37 -16.62 -23.32 15.72
N SER A 38 -17.34 -22.29 16.16
CA SER A 38 -16.94 -20.90 15.98
C SER A 38 -15.64 -20.58 16.74
N GLN A 39 -15.50 -21.05 17.98
CA GLN A 39 -14.27 -20.89 18.77
C GLN A 39 -13.08 -21.64 18.15
N GLU A 40 -13.29 -22.88 17.72
CA GLU A 40 -12.27 -23.68 17.04
C GLU A 40 -11.88 -23.09 15.69
N SER A 41 -12.83 -22.47 14.96
CA SER A 41 -12.53 -21.79 13.71
C SER A 41 -11.54 -20.65 13.91
N LEU A 42 -11.69 -19.91 15.01
CA LEU A 42 -10.76 -18.84 15.37
C LEU A 42 -9.39 -19.43 15.71
N LEU A 43 -9.33 -20.48 16.54
CA LEU A 43 -8.07 -21.14 16.90
C LEU A 43 -7.33 -21.73 15.68
N ASP A 44 -8.06 -22.30 14.73
CA ASP A 44 -7.50 -22.80 13.47
C ASP A 44 -6.94 -21.66 12.63
N ALA A 45 -7.68 -20.54 12.54
CA ALA A 45 -7.20 -19.35 11.85
C ALA A 45 -5.94 -18.77 12.51
N ASP A 46 -5.89 -18.79 13.85
CA ASP A 46 -4.71 -18.38 14.63
C ASP A 46 -3.52 -19.32 14.40
N SER A 47 -3.80 -20.61 14.21
CA SER A 47 -2.83 -21.62 13.81
C SER A 47 -2.52 -21.60 12.31
N ARG A 48 -2.98 -20.56 11.59
CA ARG A 48 -2.79 -20.34 10.14
C ARG A 48 -3.39 -21.44 9.25
N GLN A 49 -4.41 -22.15 9.73
CA GLN A 49 -5.17 -23.18 9.01
C GLN A 49 -6.49 -22.60 8.49
N LEU A 50 -6.41 -21.66 7.54
CA LEU A 50 -7.56 -20.86 7.09
C LEU A 50 -8.67 -21.69 6.43
N ASP A 51 -8.35 -22.77 5.71
CA ASP A 51 -9.37 -23.64 5.11
C ASP A 51 -10.17 -24.41 6.18
N ASN A 52 -9.49 -24.89 7.23
CA ASN A 52 -10.14 -25.55 8.36
C ASN A 52 -11.01 -24.55 9.14
N ALA A 53 -10.48 -23.35 9.37
CA ALA A 53 -11.22 -22.26 9.98
C ALA A 53 -12.50 -21.92 9.20
N LEU A 54 -12.41 -21.75 7.89
CA LEU A 54 -13.55 -21.48 7.03
C LEU A 54 -14.59 -22.60 7.09
N SER A 55 -14.15 -23.86 6.98
CA SER A 55 -15.05 -25.02 7.05
C SER A 55 -15.83 -25.05 8.36
N LYS A 56 -15.18 -24.79 9.50
CA LYS A 56 -15.83 -24.78 10.82
C LYS A 56 -16.79 -23.60 10.99
N ALA A 57 -16.44 -22.42 10.47
CA ALA A 57 -17.33 -21.25 10.49
C ALA A 57 -18.60 -21.48 9.66
N LEU A 58 -18.48 -22.10 8.48
CA LEU A 58 -19.63 -22.46 7.64
C LEU A 58 -20.50 -23.54 8.30
N GLU A 59 -19.90 -24.52 8.98
CA GLU A 59 -20.67 -25.53 9.73
C GLU A 59 -21.42 -24.89 10.91
N ALA A 60 -20.79 -23.96 11.65
CA ALA A 60 -21.45 -23.22 12.71
C ALA A 60 -22.62 -22.38 12.18
N LEU A 61 -22.42 -21.66 11.07
CA LEU A 61 -23.46 -20.87 10.41
C LEU A 61 -24.69 -21.71 10.07
N ALA A 62 -24.49 -22.86 9.42
CA ALA A 62 -25.61 -23.74 9.03
C ALA A 62 -26.41 -24.24 10.25
N ILE A 63 -25.73 -24.48 11.39
CA ILE A 63 -26.40 -24.88 12.63
C ILE A 63 -27.19 -23.70 13.22
N PHE A 64 -26.62 -22.49 13.26
CA PHE A 64 -27.32 -21.31 13.79
C PHE A 64 -28.53 -20.91 12.95
N GLU A 65 -28.43 -20.96 11.61
CA GLU A 65 -29.58 -20.75 10.71
C GLU A 65 -30.67 -21.81 10.95
N GLY A 66 -30.28 -23.07 11.10
CA GLY A 66 -31.22 -24.16 11.38
C GLY A 66 -31.89 -24.12 12.76
N GLN A 67 -31.29 -23.39 13.72
CA GLN A 67 -31.85 -23.14 15.06
C GLN A 67 -32.54 -21.77 15.16
N GLU A 68 -32.59 -21.01 14.07
CA GLU A 68 -33.14 -19.64 14.01
C GLU A 68 -32.50 -18.67 15.03
N THR A 69 -31.23 -18.91 15.39
CA THR A 69 -30.44 -18.03 16.27
C THR A 69 -29.68 -17.01 15.42
N TRP A 70 -30.41 -16.00 14.96
CA TRP A 70 -29.96 -15.08 13.91
C TRP A 70 -28.79 -14.16 14.32
N GLY A 71 -28.63 -13.83 15.61
CA GLY A 71 -27.48 -13.05 16.08
C GLY A 71 -26.17 -13.80 15.90
N GLU A 72 -26.13 -15.06 16.33
CA GLU A 72 -24.97 -15.95 16.20
C GLU A 72 -24.74 -16.37 14.74
N ALA A 73 -25.81 -16.50 13.95
CA ALA A 73 -25.69 -16.69 12.50
C ALA A 73 -24.96 -15.51 11.85
N LEU A 74 -25.30 -14.27 12.21
CA LEU A 74 -24.61 -13.08 11.70
C LEU A 74 -23.12 -13.06 12.08
N GLU A 75 -22.77 -13.49 13.29
CA GLU A 75 -21.37 -13.62 13.71
C GLU A 75 -20.62 -14.65 12.86
N ALA A 76 -21.23 -15.83 12.65
CA ALA A 76 -20.65 -16.88 11.82
C ALA A 76 -20.51 -16.46 10.34
N MET A 77 -21.46 -15.69 9.80
CA MET A 77 -21.33 -15.07 8.47
C MET A 77 -20.16 -14.09 8.42
N GLY A 78 -19.95 -13.28 9.47
CA GLY A 78 -18.81 -12.37 9.58
C GLY A 78 -17.47 -13.12 9.59
N LEU A 79 -17.38 -14.24 10.30
CA LEU A 79 -16.22 -15.13 10.29
C LEU A 79 -15.98 -15.74 8.91
N ALA A 80 -17.02 -16.25 8.25
CA ALA A 80 -16.92 -16.78 6.90
C ALA A 80 -16.45 -15.73 5.89
N ALA A 81 -17.06 -14.53 5.91
CA ALA A 81 -16.65 -13.40 5.07
C ALA A 81 -15.16 -13.09 5.25
N ARG A 82 -14.70 -13.06 6.51
CA ARG A 82 -13.29 -12.83 6.84
C ARG A 82 -12.37 -13.92 6.32
N PHE A 83 -12.69 -15.19 6.52
CA PHE A 83 -11.81 -16.27 6.07
C PHE A 83 -11.77 -16.36 4.54
N HIS A 84 -12.90 -16.13 3.86
CA HIS A 84 -12.91 -15.94 2.41
C HIS A 84 -12.00 -14.78 2.00
N PHE A 85 -12.05 -13.64 2.69
CA PHE A 85 -11.18 -12.50 2.40
C PHE A 85 -9.70 -12.85 2.57
N GLN A 86 -9.34 -13.53 3.67
CA GLN A 86 -7.95 -13.94 3.94
C GLN A 86 -7.43 -14.98 2.94
N LEU A 87 -8.31 -15.85 2.44
CA LEU A 87 -8.00 -16.80 1.37
C LEU A 87 -7.94 -16.14 -0.02
N GLY A 88 -8.27 -14.84 -0.15
CA GLY A 88 -8.32 -14.13 -1.42
C GLY A 88 -9.61 -14.35 -2.23
N ASN A 89 -10.60 -15.01 -1.65
CA ASN A 89 -11.92 -15.24 -2.23
C ASN A 89 -12.81 -14.00 -2.05
N PHE A 90 -12.43 -12.87 -2.65
CA PHE A 90 -13.05 -11.57 -2.40
C PHE A 90 -14.55 -11.52 -2.75
N GLU A 91 -14.97 -12.20 -3.83
CA GLU A 91 -16.39 -12.23 -4.23
C GLU A 91 -17.26 -12.93 -3.18
N GLU A 92 -16.82 -14.08 -2.67
CA GLU A 92 -17.53 -14.78 -1.61
C GLU A 92 -17.47 -14.01 -0.29
N ALA A 93 -16.33 -13.39 0.02
CA ALA A 93 -16.19 -12.54 1.21
C ALA A 93 -17.22 -11.40 1.21
N GLU A 94 -17.38 -10.72 0.07
CA GLU A 94 -18.38 -9.68 -0.11
C GLU A 94 -19.80 -10.22 -0.04
N ARG A 95 -20.07 -11.38 -0.67
CA ARG A 95 -21.39 -12.02 -0.64
C ARG A 95 -21.85 -12.30 0.79
N PHE A 96 -20.98 -12.87 1.63
CA PHE A 96 -21.29 -13.08 3.05
C PHE A 96 -21.48 -11.75 3.79
N HIS A 97 -20.68 -10.73 3.47
CA HIS A 97 -20.78 -9.41 4.12
C HIS A 97 -22.08 -8.66 3.80
N ILE A 98 -22.50 -8.68 2.53
CA ILE A 98 -23.79 -8.10 2.10
C ILE A 98 -24.95 -8.92 2.65
N GLY A 99 -24.87 -10.25 2.56
CA GLY A 99 -25.89 -11.15 3.10
C GLY A 99 -26.11 -10.96 4.61
N ALA A 100 -25.05 -10.70 5.37
CA ALA A 100 -25.17 -10.38 6.79
C ALA A 100 -25.98 -9.08 7.02
N LYS A 101 -25.80 -8.05 6.18
CA LYS A 101 -26.60 -6.81 6.27
C LYS A 101 -28.08 -7.08 6.02
N GLU A 102 -28.36 -7.83 4.95
CA GLU A 102 -29.72 -8.18 4.54
C GLU A 102 -30.42 -9.01 5.62
N MET A 103 -29.73 -10.00 6.20
CA MET A 103 -30.24 -10.81 7.30
C MET A 103 -30.54 -9.95 8.53
N ALA A 104 -29.63 -9.05 8.91
CA ALA A 104 -29.87 -8.14 10.03
C ALA A 104 -31.11 -7.26 9.82
N ASP A 105 -31.29 -6.72 8.61
CA ASP A 105 -32.46 -5.90 8.27
C ASP A 105 -33.76 -6.73 8.21
N GLN A 106 -33.70 -7.94 7.65
CA GLN A 106 -34.84 -8.86 7.55
C GLN A 106 -35.35 -9.28 8.93
N HIS A 107 -34.44 -9.56 9.86
CA HIS A 107 -34.76 -10.01 11.21
C HIS A 107 -34.82 -8.86 12.23
N GLN A 108 -34.74 -7.60 11.77
CA GLN A 108 -34.82 -6.37 12.59
C GLN A 108 -33.83 -6.37 13.77
N LEU A 109 -32.64 -6.92 13.54
CA LEU A 109 -31.56 -6.96 14.52
C LEU A 109 -30.93 -5.57 14.61
N SER A 110 -30.93 -4.99 15.81
CA SER A 110 -30.40 -3.64 16.09
C SER A 110 -29.14 -3.68 16.96
N ASP A 111 -28.41 -4.80 16.92
CA ASP A 111 -27.24 -5.01 17.76
C ASP A 111 -26.07 -4.09 17.34
N THR A 112 -25.59 -3.32 18.32
CA THR A 112 -24.42 -2.46 18.19
C THR A 112 -23.14 -3.25 17.92
N ASP A 113 -23.02 -4.48 18.43
CA ASP A 113 -21.79 -5.28 18.34
C ASP A 113 -21.60 -5.88 16.94
N TRP A 114 -22.67 -6.40 16.33
CA TRP A 114 -22.60 -6.80 14.92
C TRP A 114 -22.38 -5.59 14.00
N SER A 115 -22.95 -4.43 14.32
CA SER A 115 -22.77 -3.20 13.53
C SER A 115 -21.30 -2.75 13.52
N ILE A 116 -20.58 -2.86 14.64
CA ILE A 116 -19.13 -2.60 14.72
C ILE A 116 -18.37 -3.49 13.74
N ASN A 117 -18.60 -4.81 13.80
CA ASN A 117 -17.94 -5.77 12.91
C ASN A 117 -18.28 -5.52 11.43
N TRP A 118 -19.53 -5.17 11.14
CA TRP A 118 -19.96 -4.85 9.78
C TRP A 118 -19.23 -3.60 9.24
N TYR A 119 -19.25 -2.47 9.96
CA TYR A 119 -18.56 -1.27 9.50
C TYR A 119 -17.06 -1.46 9.38
N PHE A 120 -16.45 -2.22 10.30
CA PHE A 120 -15.04 -2.55 10.21
C PHE A 120 -14.72 -3.32 8.92
N LEU A 121 -15.47 -4.39 8.63
CA LEU A 121 -15.30 -5.17 7.41
C LEU A 121 -15.59 -4.34 6.15
N ALA A 122 -16.63 -3.53 6.14
CA ALA A 122 -16.93 -2.61 5.04
C ALA A 122 -15.75 -1.65 4.77
N GLY A 123 -15.10 -1.16 5.83
CA GLY A 123 -13.86 -0.40 5.75
C GLY A 123 -12.72 -1.17 5.08
N THR A 124 -12.52 -2.43 5.46
CA THR A 124 -11.48 -3.29 4.84
C THR A 124 -11.76 -3.59 3.37
N PHE A 125 -13.01 -3.87 2.98
CA PHE A 125 -13.40 -4.06 1.57
C PHE A 125 -13.18 -2.79 0.75
N ALA A 126 -13.58 -1.63 1.28
CA ALA A 126 -13.33 -0.35 0.63
C ALA A 126 -11.83 -0.07 0.48
N HIS A 127 -11.01 -0.45 1.46
CA HIS A 127 -9.55 -0.34 1.37
C HIS A 127 -8.98 -1.17 0.21
N GLU A 128 -9.35 -2.45 0.10
CA GLU A 128 -8.87 -3.32 -0.99
C GLU A 128 -9.32 -2.84 -2.37
N ARG A 129 -10.51 -2.21 -2.46
CA ARG A 129 -10.99 -1.54 -3.68
C ARG A 129 -10.25 -0.24 -4.00
N GLN A 130 -9.32 0.17 -3.17
CA GLN A 130 -8.60 1.44 -3.26
C GLN A 130 -9.53 2.65 -3.09
N GLU A 131 -10.66 2.47 -2.42
CA GLU A 131 -11.64 3.50 -2.06
C GLU A 131 -11.30 4.08 -0.69
N TYR A 132 -10.05 4.51 -0.51
CA TYR A 132 -9.46 4.81 0.81
C TYR A 132 -10.24 5.85 1.63
N GLY A 133 -10.84 6.86 0.98
CA GLY A 133 -11.68 7.85 1.67
C GLY A 133 -12.96 7.24 2.26
N GLN A 134 -13.59 6.31 1.54
CA GLN A 134 -14.75 5.57 2.04
C GLN A 134 -14.35 4.58 3.14
N ALA A 135 -13.20 3.92 2.98
CA ALA A 135 -12.63 3.06 4.01
C ALA A 135 -12.45 3.82 5.34
N ILE A 136 -11.86 5.01 5.30
CA ILE A 136 -11.69 5.88 6.48
C ILE A 136 -13.04 6.24 7.09
N SER A 137 -14.05 6.61 6.30
CA SER A 137 -15.38 6.93 6.80
C SER A 137 -16.02 5.75 7.56
N TYR A 138 -15.85 4.53 7.07
CA TYR A 138 -16.31 3.32 7.76
C TYR A 138 -15.51 3.02 9.04
N PHE A 139 -14.20 3.22 9.04
CA PHE A 139 -13.37 3.07 10.23
C PHE A 139 -13.69 4.13 11.30
N GLU A 140 -13.95 5.37 10.91
CA GLU A 140 -14.45 6.42 11.82
C GLU A 140 -15.79 6.04 12.43
N LYS A 141 -16.69 5.47 11.63
CA LYS A 141 -17.98 4.97 12.14
C LYS A 141 -17.80 3.82 13.12
N THR A 142 -16.86 2.91 12.83
CA THR A 142 -16.50 1.81 13.72
C THR A 142 -15.97 2.34 15.07
N LEU A 143 -15.04 3.31 15.05
CA LEU A 143 -14.53 3.94 16.26
C LEU A 143 -15.62 4.68 17.04
N GLN A 144 -16.53 5.36 16.35
CA GLN A 144 -17.67 6.01 16.97
C GLN A 144 -18.52 4.99 17.73
N LEU A 145 -18.89 3.88 17.09
CA LEU A 145 -19.69 2.83 17.71
C LEU A 145 -18.97 2.19 18.90
N ILE A 146 -17.67 1.88 18.78
CA ILE A 146 -16.88 1.35 19.91
C ILE A 146 -16.89 2.31 21.11
N ASN A 147 -16.80 3.62 20.87
CA ASN A 147 -16.88 4.62 21.93
C ASN A 147 -18.30 4.79 22.49
N ASP A 148 -19.32 4.74 21.66
CA ASP A 148 -20.73 4.84 22.07
C ASP A 148 -21.14 3.64 22.93
N THR A 149 -20.69 2.42 22.58
CA THR A 149 -20.87 1.21 23.39
C THR A 149 -20.16 1.35 24.76
N SER A 150 -19.03 2.07 24.83
CA SER A 150 -18.32 2.31 26.10
C SER A 150 -19.07 3.22 27.07
N LEU A 151 -19.96 4.09 26.58
CA LEU A 151 -20.78 5.01 27.39
C LEU A 151 -22.00 4.31 28.02
N LEU A 152 -22.46 3.18 27.47
CA LEU A 152 -23.59 2.41 28.00
C LEU A 152 -23.22 1.52 29.20
N LEU A 153 -21.93 1.43 29.55
CA LEU A 153 -21.39 0.45 30.52
C LEU A 153 -21.11 1.02 31.93
N ALA A 154 -21.51 2.26 32.22
CA ALA A 154 -21.38 2.88 33.53
C ALA A 154 -22.78 3.08 34.16
N PRO A 155 -23.14 2.55 35.34
CA PRO A 155 -22.48 1.62 36.28
C PRO A 155 -23.39 0.47 36.79
N ALA A 156 -22.84 -0.42 37.64
CA ALA A 156 -23.48 -1.07 38.80
C ALA A 156 -23.35 -2.60 38.86
N MET A 157 -22.21 -3.12 39.33
CA MET A 157 -22.16 -4.37 40.12
C MET A 157 -20.92 -4.33 41.04
N ASP A 158 -21.13 -4.32 42.37
CA ASP A 158 -20.07 -4.35 43.40
C ASP A 158 -19.65 -5.81 43.72
N ASN A 159 -18.99 -6.50 42.79
CA ASN A 159 -18.32 -7.78 43.10
C ASN A 159 -17.05 -8.01 42.24
N ALA A 160 -16.19 -8.93 42.67
CA ALA A 160 -14.92 -9.23 42.00
C ALA A 160 -15.11 -9.74 40.56
N ASP A 161 -16.22 -10.42 40.29
CA ASP A 161 -16.60 -10.88 38.94
C ASP A 161 -16.93 -9.69 38.01
N ALA A 162 -17.50 -8.60 38.55
CA ALA A 162 -17.80 -7.40 37.79
C ALA A 162 -16.54 -6.63 37.38
N GLU A 163 -15.51 -6.58 38.24
CA GLU A 163 -14.23 -5.93 37.87
C GLU A 163 -13.48 -6.74 36.81
N ALA A 164 -13.48 -8.07 36.90
CA ALA A 164 -12.91 -8.94 35.86
C ALA A 164 -13.65 -8.80 34.52
N GLN A 165 -14.98 -8.74 34.55
CA GLN A 165 -15.79 -8.51 33.35
C GLN A 165 -15.61 -7.10 32.78
N ARG A 166 -15.46 -6.09 33.64
CA ARG A 166 -15.17 -4.72 33.23
C ARG A 166 -13.82 -4.64 32.55
N GLN A 167 -12.79 -5.28 33.12
CA GLN A 167 -11.46 -5.32 32.54
C GLN A 167 -11.47 -6.03 31.18
N ALA A 168 -12.11 -7.19 31.07
CA ALA A 168 -12.23 -7.92 29.79
C ALA A 168 -12.91 -7.08 28.69
N ARG A 169 -13.92 -6.27 29.05
CA ARG A 169 -14.58 -5.34 28.11
C ARG A 169 -13.71 -4.16 27.73
N LEU A 170 -12.92 -3.60 28.66
CA LEU A 170 -11.94 -2.56 28.34
C LEU A 170 -10.83 -3.08 27.42
N ASP A 171 -10.40 -4.31 27.64
CA ASP A 171 -9.39 -4.98 26.81
C ASP A 171 -9.92 -5.19 25.39
N PHE A 172 -11.17 -5.65 25.27
CA PHE A 172 -11.89 -5.75 24.00
C PHE A 172 -12.00 -4.40 23.28
N GLN A 173 -12.37 -3.34 24.00
CA GLN A 173 -12.49 -2.00 23.45
C GLN A 173 -11.13 -1.50 22.92
N ASN A 174 -10.08 -1.60 23.74
CA ASN A 174 -8.73 -1.20 23.37
C ASN A 174 -8.24 -2.00 22.16
N PHE A 175 -8.55 -3.30 22.10
CA PHE A 175 -8.20 -4.13 20.95
C PHE A 175 -8.93 -3.69 19.67
N GLY A 176 -10.25 -3.43 19.75
CA GLY A 176 -11.04 -2.92 18.61
C GLY A 176 -10.58 -1.54 18.14
N ILE A 177 -10.24 -0.64 19.06
CA ILE A 177 -9.64 0.67 18.74
C ILE A 177 -8.29 0.48 18.03
N GLY A 178 -7.42 -0.38 18.57
CA GLY A 178 -6.13 -0.71 17.97
C GLY A 178 -6.29 -1.20 16.53
N ALA A 179 -7.08 -2.25 16.35
CA ALA A 179 -7.40 -2.83 15.05
C ALA A 179 -7.90 -1.79 14.04
N THR A 180 -8.86 -0.98 14.45
CA THR A 180 -9.48 0.02 13.57
C THR A 180 -8.50 1.13 13.20
N LYS A 181 -7.71 1.61 14.17
CA LYS A 181 -6.67 2.62 13.92
C LYS A 181 -5.55 2.09 13.02
N ASN A 182 -5.16 0.84 13.16
CA ASN A 182 -4.18 0.18 12.30
C ASN A 182 -4.63 0.17 10.82
N TYR A 183 -5.86 -0.29 10.53
CA TYR A 183 -6.38 -0.28 9.16
C TYR A 183 -6.61 1.12 8.62
N MET A 184 -7.05 2.05 9.47
CA MET A 184 -7.18 3.45 9.09
C MET A 184 -5.82 4.07 8.74
N ALA A 185 -4.76 3.71 9.47
CA ALA A 185 -3.39 4.11 9.16
C ALA A 185 -2.93 3.56 7.80
N PHE A 186 -3.26 2.31 7.45
CA PHE A 186 -3.00 1.81 6.10
C PHE A 186 -3.74 2.60 5.02
N SER A 187 -4.99 3.00 5.26
CA SER A 187 -5.73 3.87 4.34
C SER A 187 -5.13 5.27 4.21
N TYR A 188 -4.70 5.90 5.32
CA TYR A 188 -3.98 7.17 5.26
C TYR A 188 -2.64 7.02 4.54
N ARG A 189 -1.90 5.94 4.82
CA ARG A 189 -0.64 5.62 4.14
C ARG A 189 -0.87 5.52 2.66
N SER A 190 -1.93 4.83 2.24
CA SER A 190 -2.42 4.68 0.86
C SER A 190 -2.87 5.98 0.20
N LEU A 191 -3.33 6.97 0.98
CA LEU A 191 -3.58 8.32 0.50
C LEU A 191 -2.31 9.18 0.44
N GLY A 192 -1.26 8.81 1.18
CA GLY A 192 -0.01 9.54 1.28
C GLY A 192 0.15 10.41 2.52
N ASP A 193 -0.90 10.51 3.34
CA ASP A 193 -0.93 11.34 4.54
C ASP A 193 -0.13 10.65 5.66
N PHE A 194 1.21 10.80 5.61
CA PHE A 194 2.13 10.11 6.52
C PHE A 194 2.04 10.61 7.96
N ASP A 195 1.68 11.87 8.16
CA ASP A 195 1.44 12.42 9.49
C ASP A 195 0.25 11.71 10.13
N LYS A 196 -0.90 11.64 9.44
CA LYS A 196 -2.05 10.87 9.96
C LYS A 196 -1.80 9.38 10.02
N THR A 197 -0.94 8.84 9.14
CA THR A 197 -0.51 7.45 9.18
C THR A 197 0.21 7.15 10.49
N LEU A 198 1.23 7.95 10.82
CA LEU A 198 2.00 7.80 12.06
C LEU A 198 1.11 8.03 13.28
N ASP A 199 0.28 9.08 13.28
CA ASP A 199 -0.66 9.34 14.38
C ASP A 199 -1.61 8.16 14.63
N ALA A 200 -2.14 7.57 13.55
CA ALA A 200 -3.02 6.42 13.62
C ALA A 200 -2.29 5.15 14.08
N PHE A 201 -1.08 4.85 13.60
CA PHE A 201 -0.28 3.73 14.10
C PHE A 201 0.15 3.93 15.56
N PHE A 202 0.56 5.13 15.98
CA PHE A 202 0.85 5.43 17.39
C PHE A 202 -0.38 5.29 18.28
N SER A 203 -1.55 5.73 17.79
CA SER A 203 -2.83 5.52 18.49
C SER A 203 -3.15 4.04 18.61
N SER A 204 -2.90 3.25 17.55
CA SER A 204 -3.07 1.79 17.55
C SER A 204 -2.16 1.12 18.57
N LEU A 205 -0.87 1.43 18.53
CA LEU A 205 0.14 0.94 19.48
C LEU A 205 -0.24 1.25 20.93
N ALA A 206 -0.69 2.48 21.20
CA ALA A 206 -1.12 2.88 22.54
C ALA A 206 -2.35 2.10 23.02
N ALA A 207 -3.26 1.73 22.12
CA ALA A 207 -4.42 0.91 22.44
C ALA A 207 -4.00 -0.54 22.73
N PHE A 208 -3.19 -1.16 21.87
CA PHE A 208 -2.72 -2.54 22.09
C PHE A 208 -1.87 -2.69 23.36
N LYS A 209 -1.06 -1.68 23.73
CA LYS A 209 -0.31 -1.69 24.99
C LYS A 209 -1.18 -1.65 26.26
N LYS A 210 -2.44 -1.20 26.16
CA LYS A 210 -3.37 -1.20 27.28
C LYS A 210 -4.06 -2.55 27.47
N CYS A 211 -3.98 -3.44 26.49
CA CYS A 211 -4.51 -4.79 26.59
C CYS A 211 -3.50 -5.70 27.31
N PRO A 212 -3.84 -6.33 28.44
CA PRO A 212 -3.04 -7.41 29.00
C PRO A 212 -2.99 -8.58 28.00
N PRO A 213 -2.01 -9.48 28.09
CA PRO A 213 -2.03 -10.73 27.35
C PRO A 213 -3.33 -11.47 27.69
N ILE A 214 -4.27 -11.54 26.75
CA ILE A 214 -5.59 -12.16 26.93
C ILE A 214 -5.46 -13.66 27.27
N VAL A 215 -4.30 -14.25 26.95
CA VAL A 215 -3.88 -15.60 27.32
C VAL A 215 -2.38 -15.52 27.71
N GLU A 216 -1.96 -16.38 28.63
CA GLU A 216 -0.54 -16.67 28.86
C GLU A 216 0.06 -17.16 27.53
N GLY A 217 0.84 -16.30 26.87
CA GLY A 217 1.31 -16.51 25.50
C GLY A 217 0.54 -15.73 24.42
N THR A 218 1.17 -14.64 23.95
CA THR A 218 1.20 -14.24 22.53
C THR A 218 -0.07 -13.80 21.78
N ARG A 219 -0.73 -12.69 22.16
CA ARG A 219 -1.56 -11.94 21.18
C ARG A 219 -1.41 -10.42 21.19
N THR A 220 -1.30 -9.78 22.34
CA THR A 220 -1.05 -8.32 22.40
C THR A 220 0.40 -7.98 22.10
N LYS A 221 1.35 -8.82 22.54
CA LYS A 221 2.79 -8.71 22.25
C LYS A 221 3.07 -8.67 20.73
N LEU A 222 2.51 -9.62 19.96
CA LEU A 222 2.66 -9.62 18.49
C LEU A 222 2.01 -8.41 17.82
N GLN A 223 0.87 -7.91 18.30
CA GLN A 223 0.27 -6.68 17.77
C GLN A 223 1.18 -5.47 18.03
N VAL A 224 1.77 -5.37 19.23
CA VAL A 224 2.75 -4.33 19.55
C VAL A 224 3.99 -4.42 18.64
N VAL A 225 4.52 -5.62 18.42
CA VAL A 225 5.63 -5.88 17.49
C VAL A 225 5.28 -5.43 16.08
N ASN A 226 4.07 -5.78 15.59
CA ASN A 226 3.60 -5.40 14.26
C ASN A 226 3.44 -3.89 14.12
N GLU A 227 2.91 -3.20 15.14
CA GLU A 227 2.78 -1.75 15.13
C GLU A 227 4.14 -1.05 15.09
N TYR A 228 5.11 -1.52 15.88
CA TYR A 228 6.48 -1.02 15.76
C TYR A 228 7.04 -1.23 14.35
N GLY A 229 6.83 -2.40 13.75
CA GLY A 229 7.23 -2.66 12.37
C GLY A 229 6.53 -1.75 11.34
N ASN A 230 5.24 -1.44 11.53
CA ASN A 230 4.48 -0.54 10.67
C ASN A 230 4.97 0.91 10.78
N ILE A 231 5.21 1.39 12.00
CA ILE A 231 5.79 2.70 12.27
C ILE A 231 7.18 2.80 11.63
N ALA A 232 8.04 1.82 11.87
CA ALA A 232 9.37 1.75 11.30
C ALA A 232 9.34 1.76 9.76
N SER A 233 8.44 0.98 9.16
CA SER A 233 8.28 0.94 7.71
C SER A 233 7.82 2.28 7.13
N THR A 234 7.02 3.05 7.89
CA THR A 234 6.61 4.40 7.49
C THR A 234 7.78 5.36 7.52
N TYR A 235 8.63 5.30 8.56
CA TYR A 235 9.86 6.09 8.63
C TYR A 235 10.86 5.72 7.52
N LEU A 236 10.98 4.45 7.14
CA LEU A 236 11.79 4.03 5.99
C LEU A 236 11.35 4.67 4.67
N ILE A 237 10.04 4.80 4.45
CA ILE A 237 9.50 5.46 3.26
C ILE A 237 9.83 6.96 3.30
N LEU A 238 9.71 7.58 4.48
CA LEU A 238 10.09 8.98 4.70
C LEU A 238 11.61 9.21 4.61
N ASN A 239 12.40 8.17 4.31
CA ASN A 239 13.86 8.20 4.25
C ASN A 239 14.47 8.70 5.57
N GLN A 240 13.91 8.20 6.68
CA GLN A 240 14.31 8.44 8.07
C GLN A 240 14.78 7.11 8.67
N PRO A 241 15.96 6.61 8.27
CA PRO A 241 16.40 5.26 8.62
C PRO A 241 16.77 5.11 10.10
N ASP A 242 17.16 6.17 10.79
CA ASP A 242 17.50 6.13 12.22
C ASP A 242 16.25 5.93 13.09
N GLU A 243 15.15 6.63 12.77
CA GLU A 243 13.85 6.44 13.39
C GLU A 243 13.30 5.04 13.07
N ALA A 244 13.44 4.58 11.82
CA ALA A 244 13.04 3.23 11.45
C ALA A 244 13.79 2.15 12.24
N ASP A 245 15.12 2.28 12.35
CA ASP A 245 15.94 1.38 13.16
C ASP A 245 15.45 1.35 14.61
N HIS A 246 15.26 2.52 15.23
CA HIS A 246 14.77 2.62 16.60
C HIS A 246 13.50 1.78 16.83
N TYR A 247 12.51 1.88 15.96
CA TYR A 247 11.26 1.13 16.11
C TYR A 247 11.41 -0.35 15.76
N TYR A 248 12.23 -0.74 14.78
CA TYR A 248 12.52 -2.16 14.55
C TYR A 248 13.28 -2.80 15.73
N GLN A 249 14.19 -2.07 16.38
CA GLN A 249 14.86 -2.53 17.60
C GLN A 249 13.86 -2.72 18.76
N LEU A 250 12.87 -1.82 18.90
CA LEU A 250 11.78 -2.03 19.85
C LEU A 250 10.96 -3.27 19.51
N ALA A 251 10.68 -3.52 18.23
CA ALA A 251 9.98 -4.73 17.78
C ALA A 251 10.78 -6.00 18.13
N LEU A 252 12.10 -6.02 17.87
CA LEU A 252 12.97 -7.15 18.22
C LEU A 252 13.05 -7.37 19.74
N LYS A 253 13.06 -6.31 20.55
CA LYS A 253 13.07 -6.45 22.02
C LYS A 253 11.79 -7.08 22.57
N GLU A 254 10.67 -6.84 21.90
CA GLU A 254 9.38 -7.45 22.22
C GLU A 254 9.20 -8.82 21.54
N LEU A 255 10.19 -9.35 20.81
CA LEU A 255 10.07 -10.62 20.09
C LEU A 255 11.14 -11.61 20.55
N GLU A 256 10.72 -12.78 21.04
CA GLU A 256 11.65 -13.87 21.33
C GLU A 256 11.78 -14.79 20.10
N GLU A 257 13.01 -15.22 19.76
CA GLU A 257 13.27 -15.97 18.51
C GLU A 257 12.44 -17.27 18.40
N GLU A 258 12.18 -17.93 19.52
CA GLU A 258 11.44 -19.20 19.56
C GLU A 258 9.91 -19.02 19.47
N GLU A 259 9.39 -17.80 19.64
CA GLU A 259 7.94 -17.52 19.66
C GLU A 259 7.32 -17.31 18.27
N ASP A 260 7.98 -16.56 17.36
CA ASP A 260 7.46 -16.32 16.00
C ASP A 260 8.59 -15.99 15.00
N SER A 261 9.19 -17.06 14.45
CA SER A 261 10.29 -16.95 13.48
C SER A 261 9.92 -16.26 12.18
N LEU A 262 8.62 -16.27 11.81
CA LEU A 262 8.13 -15.63 10.60
C LEU A 262 8.12 -14.11 10.75
N THR A 263 7.57 -13.61 11.85
CA THR A 263 7.59 -12.18 12.20
C THR A 263 9.03 -11.69 12.40
N LEU A 264 9.89 -12.50 13.04
CA LEU A 264 11.31 -12.21 13.16
C LEU A 264 11.97 -12.03 11.79
N GLY A 265 11.76 -12.99 10.88
CA GLY A 265 12.31 -12.92 9.52
C GLY A 265 11.87 -11.68 8.75
N ALA A 266 10.60 -11.28 8.89
CA ALA A 266 10.08 -10.06 8.26
C ALA A 266 10.71 -8.77 8.81
N ILE A 267 10.92 -8.68 10.13
CA ILE A 267 11.61 -7.56 10.77
C ILE A 267 13.06 -7.50 10.33
N LEU A 268 13.81 -8.60 10.45
CA LEU A 268 15.21 -8.68 10.06
C LEU A 268 15.40 -8.32 8.59
N PHE A 269 14.53 -8.81 7.71
CA PHE A 269 14.57 -8.45 6.31
C PHE A 269 14.30 -6.96 6.10
N SER A 270 13.34 -6.37 6.80
CA SER A 270 13.04 -4.94 6.69
C SER A 270 14.22 -4.09 7.17
N MET A 271 14.92 -4.54 8.22
CA MET A 271 16.17 -3.92 8.70
C MET A 271 17.31 -4.00 7.68
N THR A 272 17.33 -4.99 6.76
CA THR A 272 18.28 -4.95 5.63
C THR A 272 18.13 -3.67 4.80
N ASN A 273 16.90 -3.15 4.65
CA ASN A 273 16.64 -1.91 3.93
C ASN A 273 17.08 -0.68 4.74
N VAL A 274 16.91 -0.71 6.07
CA VAL A 274 17.38 0.33 6.99
C VAL A 274 18.89 0.51 6.84
N GLU A 275 19.65 -0.56 7.03
CA GLU A 275 21.11 -0.50 6.96
C GLU A 275 21.59 -0.17 5.53
N SER A 276 20.88 -0.65 4.50
CA SER A 276 21.15 -0.24 3.11
C SER A 276 20.95 1.26 2.87
N GLN A 277 19.93 1.88 3.47
CA GLN A 277 19.67 3.32 3.35
C GLN A 277 20.70 4.15 4.12
N LYS A 278 21.20 3.65 5.25
CA LYS A 278 22.34 4.23 5.98
C LYS A 278 23.67 4.07 5.22
N GLY A 279 23.73 3.19 4.24
CA GLY A 279 24.93 2.88 3.46
C GLY A 279 25.83 1.81 4.10
N ASP A 280 25.39 1.18 5.19
CA ASP A 280 26.08 0.07 5.83
C ASP A 280 25.69 -1.26 5.15
N TYR A 281 26.34 -1.54 4.03
CA TYR A 281 26.06 -2.75 3.24
C TYR A 281 26.56 -4.02 3.92
N GLU A 282 27.51 -3.93 4.85
CA GLU A 282 28.05 -5.07 5.59
C GLU A 282 27.05 -5.53 6.67
N ALA A 283 26.49 -4.60 7.43
CA ALA A 283 25.42 -4.87 8.39
C ALA A 283 24.14 -5.36 7.68
N ALA A 284 23.75 -4.71 6.58
CA ALA A 284 22.61 -5.13 5.77
C ALA A 284 22.79 -6.57 5.24
N LEU A 285 24.00 -6.91 4.78
CA LEU A 285 24.32 -8.24 4.30
C LEU A 285 24.21 -9.29 5.42
N ALA A 286 24.79 -9.02 6.59
CA ALA A 286 24.70 -9.93 7.74
C ALA A 286 23.23 -10.25 8.11
N LEU A 287 22.36 -9.24 8.10
CA LEU A 287 20.92 -9.42 8.30
C LEU A 287 20.28 -10.28 7.20
N ALA A 288 20.63 -10.07 5.92
CA ALA A 288 20.12 -10.88 4.83
C ALA A 288 20.56 -12.36 4.93
N GLU A 289 21.76 -12.63 5.44
CA GLU A 289 22.23 -13.99 5.71
C GLU A 289 21.44 -14.67 6.83
N LEU A 290 21.12 -13.94 7.90
CA LEU A 290 20.27 -14.44 8.98
C LEU A 290 18.89 -14.84 8.44
N VAL A 291 18.27 -13.99 7.62
CA VAL A 291 16.97 -14.28 7.00
C VAL A 291 17.05 -15.48 6.07
N ALA A 292 18.07 -15.56 5.21
CA ALA A 292 18.28 -16.73 4.34
C ALA A 292 18.41 -18.02 5.15
N GLY A 293 19.15 -17.98 6.27
CA GLY A 293 19.28 -19.12 7.18
C GLY A 293 17.97 -19.53 7.86
N LEU A 294 17.02 -18.61 8.08
CA LEU A 294 15.69 -18.96 8.58
C LEU A 294 14.89 -19.79 7.55
N PHE A 295 14.96 -19.42 6.27
CA PHE A 295 14.37 -20.21 5.19
C PHE A 295 15.02 -21.59 5.07
N GLU A 296 16.36 -21.67 5.08
CA GLU A 296 17.08 -22.94 4.97
C GLU A 296 16.79 -23.90 6.13
N ARG A 297 16.45 -23.38 7.32
CA ARG A 297 16.03 -24.18 8.49
C ARG A 297 14.54 -24.53 8.50
N GLY A 298 13.76 -24.12 7.49
CA GLY A 298 12.31 -24.31 7.44
C GLY A 298 11.54 -23.48 8.48
N LYS A 299 12.18 -22.47 9.09
CA LYS A 299 11.56 -21.58 10.09
C LYS A 299 10.67 -20.50 9.45
N MET A 300 10.59 -20.44 8.12
CA MET A 300 9.77 -19.49 7.34
C MET A 300 8.59 -20.15 6.62
N ALA A 301 8.24 -21.38 7.02
CA ALA A 301 7.07 -22.08 6.50
C ALA A 301 5.79 -21.23 6.68
N ASN A 302 4.89 -21.34 5.71
CA ASN A 302 3.59 -20.63 5.68
C ASN A 302 3.67 -19.09 5.54
N ILE A 303 4.77 -18.51 5.04
CA ILE A 303 4.82 -17.07 4.75
C ILE A 303 3.71 -16.58 3.80
N ALA A 304 3.17 -17.48 2.97
CA ALA A 304 2.03 -17.20 2.09
C ALA A 304 0.78 -16.71 2.83
N ALA A 305 0.57 -17.17 4.06
CA ALA A 305 -0.52 -16.70 4.91
C ALA A 305 -0.40 -15.21 5.28
N LEU A 306 0.81 -14.63 5.14
CA LEU A 306 1.08 -13.21 5.44
C LEU A 306 1.24 -12.34 4.18
N THR A 307 1.85 -12.86 3.12
CA THR A 307 2.40 -12.01 2.04
C THR A 307 1.74 -12.20 0.69
N SER A 308 0.71 -13.05 0.56
CA SER A 308 0.17 -13.51 -0.74
C SER A 308 1.22 -14.14 -1.69
N TRP A 309 2.46 -14.31 -1.22
CA TRP A 309 3.58 -14.87 -1.96
C TRP A 309 3.97 -16.18 -1.31
N ASN A 310 4.28 -17.18 -2.12
CA ASN A 310 4.69 -18.46 -1.56
C ASN A 310 6.12 -18.38 -0.97
N GLU A 311 6.47 -19.40 -0.18
CA GLU A 311 7.77 -19.46 0.52
C GLU A 311 8.95 -19.45 -0.46
N GLN A 312 8.83 -20.20 -1.56
CA GLN A 312 9.89 -20.32 -2.56
C GLN A 312 10.14 -18.99 -3.26
N GLU A 313 9.08 -18.30 -3.67
CA GLU A 313 9.11 -16.96 -4.25
C GLU A 313 9.84 -15.96 -3.34
N THR A 314 9.46 -15.92 -2.07
CA THR A 314 10.07 -15.01 -1.10
C THR A 314 11.53 -15.35 -0.87
N PHE A 315 11.87 -16.63 -0.79
CA PHE A 315 13.25 -17.10 -0.64
C PHE A 315 14.12 -16.65 -1.82
N VAL A 316 13.66 -16.78 -3.07
CA VAL A 316 14.42 -16.30 -4.24
C VAL A 316 14.73 -14.80 -4.13
N SER A 317 13.75 -13.99 -3.73
CA SER A 317 13.97 -12.55 -3.54
C SER A 317 14.95 -12.24 -2.41
N VAL A 318 14.96 -13.01 -1.32
CA VAL A 318 15.96 -12.89 -0.24
C VAL A 318 17.36 -13.19 -0.77
N ILE A 319 17.53 -14.26 -1.55
CA ILE A 319 18.83 -14.61 -2.13
C ILE A 319 19.27 -13.57 -3.17
N ALA A 320 18.37 -13.03 -3.99
CA ALA A 320 18.66 -11.94 -4.91
C ALA A 320 19.11 -10.67 -4.16
N ARG A 321 18.43 -10.34 -3.06
CA ARG A 321 18.80 -9.22 -2.19
C ARG A 321 20.18 -9.43 -1.56
N LYS A 322 20.46 -10.64 -1.06
CA LYS A 322 21.79 -11.03 -0.55
C LYS A 322 22.87 -10.85 -1.62
N ALA A 323 22.62 -11.27 -2.86
CA ALA A 323 23.56 -11.08 -3.98
C ALA A 323 23.87 -9.61 -4.23
N TRP A 324 22.84 -8.75 -4.22
CA TRP A 324 22.99 -7.31 -4.40
C TRP A 324 23.78 -6.67 -3.26
N LEU A 325 23.46 -7.01 -2.01
CA LEU A 325 24.18 -6.53 -0.82
C LEU A 325 25.64 -6.96 -0.83
N SER A 326 25.90 -8.21 -1.22
CA SER A 326 27.26 -8.74 -1.35
C SER A 326 28.07 -7.95 -2.38
N ALA A 327 27.47 -7.62 -3.54
CA ALA A 327 28.13 -6.81 -4.56
C ALA A 327 28.41 -5.38 -4.07
N LYS A 328 27.47 -4.78 -3.33
CA LYS A 328 27.63 -3.44 -2.74
C LYS A 328 28.67 -3.38 -1.64
N ALA A 329 28.79 -4.43 -0.84
CA ALA A 329 29.83 -4.60 0.19
C ALA A 329 31.20 -4.97 -0.40
N GLY A 330 31.36 -5.08 -1.73
CA GLY A 330 32.61 -5.49 -2.38
C GLY A 330 32.95 -6.98 -2.24
N GLN A 331 32.02 -7.79 -1.74
CA GLN A 331 32.17 -9.24 -1.56
C GLN A 331 31.83 -10.00 -2.85
N THR A 332 32.66 -9.81 -3.89
CA THR A 332 32.41 -10.28 -5.25
C THR A 332 32.13 -11.78 -5.35
N GLU A 333 32.90 -12.63 -4.66
CA GLU A 333 32.72 -14.09 -4.72
C GLU A 333 31.34 -14.51 -4.20
N MET A 334 30.91 -13.93 -3.07
CA MET A 334 29.59 -14.22 -2.52
C MET A 334 28.45 -13.65 -3.34
N ALA A 335 28.67 -12.48 -3.97
CA ALA A 335 27.71 -11.90 -4.91
C ALA A 335 27.46 -12.84 -6.09
N VAL A 336 28.52 -13.38 -6.70
CA VAL A 336 28.42 -14.35 -7.81
C VAL A 336 27.70 -15.62 -7.35
N LYS A 337 28.10 -16.20 -6.22
CA LYS A 337 27.47 -17.41 -5.69
C LYS A 337 25.98 -17.23 -5.41
N SER A 338 25.61 -16.11 -4.79
CA SER A 338 24.21 -15.80 -4.48
C SER A 338 23.39 -15.50 -5.74
N LEU A 339 23.99 -14.82 -6.73
CA LEU A 339 23.38 -14.58 -8.05
C LEU A 339 23.10 -15.89 -8.79
N GLU A 340 24.03 -16.83 -8.80
CA GLU A 340 23.86 -18.17 -9.37
C GLU A 340 22.75 -18.94 -8.67
N GLN A 341 22.72 -18.91 -7.34
CA GLN A 341 21.68 -19.55 -6.55
C GLN A 341 20.28 -18.98 -6.86
N ALA A 342 20.13 -17.65 -6.83
CA ALA A 342 18.85 -17.00 -7.15
C ALA A 342 18.40 -17.31 -8.58
N THR A 343 19.30 -17.28 -9.55
CA THR A 343 19.00 -17.58 -10.96
C THR A 343 18.61 -19.04 -11.15
N SER A 344 19.24 -19.97 -10.44
CA SER A 344 18.89 -21.40 -10.47
C SER A 344 17.49 -21.62 -9.90
N LEU A 345 17.18 -21.04 -8.74
CA LEU A 345 15.86 -21.17 -8.12
C LEU A 345 14.77 -20.56 -9.01
N LEU A 346 15.03 -19.39 -9.60
CA LEU A 346 14.11 -18.70 -10.51
C LEU A 346 13.72 -19.58 -11.73
N ARG A 347 14.59 -20.48 -12.19
CA ARG A 347 14.28 -21.42 -13.29
C ARG A 347 13.35 -22.56 -12.88
N THR A 348 13.24 -22.83 -11.58
CA THR A 348 12.48 -23.97 -11.04
C THR A 348 11.09 -23.60 -10.54
N ILE A 349 10.77 -22.30 -10.44
CA ILE A 349 9.52 -21.81 -9.91
C ILE A 349 8.80 -20.90 -10.92
N GLU A 350 7.48 -20.98 -10.95
CA GLU A 350 6.66 -19.98 -11.64
C GLU A 350 6.42 -18.81 -10.68
N MET A 351 7.12 -17.70 -10.89
CA MET A 351 6.99 -16.52 -10.03
C MET A 351 5.79 -15.66 -10.43
N ASN A 352 5.13 -15.10 -9.42
CA ASN A 352 4.25 -13.96 -9.55
C ASN A 352 4.91 -12.85 -10.40
N ARG A 353 4.15 -12.29 -11.34
CA ARG A 353 4.63 -11.28 -12.31
C ARG A 353 5.33 -10.09 -11.65
N ILE A 354 4.74 -9.55 -10.59
CA ILE A 354 5.24 -8.36 -9.88
C ILE A 354 6.55 -8.71 -9.15
N LEU A 355 6.53 -9.78 -8.36
CA LEU A 355 7.67 -10.21 -7.57
C LEU A 355 8.84 -10.68 -8.44
N GLY A 356 8.55 -11.38 -9.53
CA GLY A 356 9.54 -11.79 -10.52
C GLY A 356 10.18 -10.60 -11.23
N GLY A 357 9.38 -9.59 -11.59
CA GLY A 357 9.89 -8.32 -12.11
C GLY A 357 10.87 -7.62 -11.15
N MET A 358 10.53 -7.55 -9.85
CA MET A 358 11.42 -6.99 -8.82
C MET A 358 12.69 -7.82 -8.62
N THR A 359 12.55 -9.15 -8.59
CA THR A 359 13.68 -10.06 -8.42
C THR A 359 14.66 -9.94 -9.58
N LEU A 360 14.15 -9.88 -10.81
CA LEU A 360 14.96 -9.67 -12.01
C LEU A 360 15.60 -8.29 -12.06
N PHE A 361 14.95 -7.27 -11.50
CA PHE A 361 15.56 -5.96 -11.30
C PHE A 361 16.78 -6.05 -10.37
N ASP A 362 16.66 -6.68 -9.20
CA ASP A 362 17.78 -6.83 -8.26
C ASP A 362 18.94 -7.60 -8.89
N LEU A 363 18.66 -8.73 -9.56
CA LEU A 363 19.66 -9.54 -10.27
C LEU A 363 20.33 -8.76 -11.42
N GLY A 364 19.56 -7.94 -12.15
CA GLY A 364 20.10 -7.05 -13.19
C GLY A 364 21.09 -6.04 -12.61
N HIS A 365 20.79 -5.45 -11.46
CA HIS A 365 21.71 -4.56 -10.76
C HIS A 365 22.95 -5.27 -10.24
N VAL A 366 22.84 -6.51 -9.74
CA VAL A 366 24.02 -7.30 -9.36
C VAL A 366 24.95 -7.46 -10.57
N ASN A 367 24.41 -7.84 -11.73
CA ASN A 367 25.19 -7.99 -12.95
C ASN A 367 25.86 -6.68 -13.38
N LEU A 368 25.19 -5.52 -13.26
CA LEU A 368 25.82 -4.21 -13.51
C LEU A 368 27.00 -3.94 -12.57
N LEU A 369 26.84 -4.22 -11.27
CA LEU A 369 27.91 -4.04 -10.28
C LEU A 369 29.11 -4.97 -10.54
N LEU A 370 28.85 -6.16 -11.10
CA LEU A 370 29.87 -7.11 -11.52
C LEU A 370 30.49 -6.79 -12.90
N GLY A 371 30.11 -5.69 -13.54
CA GLY A 371 30.63 -5.29 -14.84
C GLY A 371 30.11 -6.13 -16.02
N GLN A 372 28.92 -6.71 -15.88
CA GLN A 372 28.29 -7.60 -16.87
C GLN A 372 27.01 -6.95 -17.46
N PRO A 373 27.11 -5.84 -18.23
CA PRO A 373 25.94 -5.12 -18.71
C PRO A 373 25.06 -5.94 -19.68
N GLY A 374 25.64 -6.91 -20.40
CA GLY A 374 24.87 -7.84 -21.24
C GLY A 374 23.93 -8.74 -20.43
N ALA A 375 24.44 -9.36 -19.37
CA ALA A 375 23.62 -10.19 -18.47
C ALA A 375 22.58 -9.35 -17.72
N ALA A 376 22.96 -8.12 -17.31
CA ALA A 376 22.03 -7.18 -16.71
C ALA A 376 20.88 -6.82 -17.66
N LEU A 377 21.19 -6.53 -18.94
CA LEU A 377 20.19 -6.24 -19.97
C LEU A 377 19.20 -7.40 -20.14
N GLU A 378 19.66 -8.65 -20.11
CA GLU A 378 18.78 -9.82 -20.15
C GLU A 378 17.84 -9.87 -18.95
N CYS A 379 18.33 -9.61 -17.74
CA CYS A 379 17.51 -9.57 -16.54
C CYS A 379 16.43 -8.50 -16.64
N PHE A 380 16.81 -7.27 -17.02
CA PHE A 380 15.85 -6.17 -17.14
C PHE A 380 14.81 -6.43 -18.24
N GLN A 381 15.22 -6.99 -19.39
CA GLN A 381 14.29 -7.34 -20.47
C GLN A 381 13.31 -8.44 -20.05
N LYS A 382 13.80 -9.48 -19.38
CA LYS A 382 12.94 -10.54 -18.82
C LYS A 382 11.97 -9.97 -17.79
N GLY A 383 12.43 -9.07 -16.92
CA GLY A 383 11.58 -8.39 -15.94
C GLY A 383 10.44 -7.61 -16.60
N LEU A 384 10.74 -6.88 -17.69
CA LEU A 384 9.72 -6.17 -18.46
C LEU A 384 8.71 -7.13 -19.11
N SER A 385 9.16 -8.28 -19.63
CA SER A 385 8.27 -9.30 -20.21
C SER A 385 7.35 -9.97 -19.18
N MET A 386 7.73 -10.00 -17.90
CA MET A 386 6.84 -10.49 -16.83
C MET A 386 5.71 -9.49 -16.54
N LEU A 387 5.97 -8.19 -16.70
CA LEU A 387 5.01 -7.13 -16.43
C LEU A 387 4.16 -6.76 -17.66
N ASN A 388 4.57 -7.14 -18.86
CA ASN A 388 3.83 -6.90 -20.10
C ASN A 388 4.09 -8.04 -21.10
N GLU A 389 3.04 -8.78 -21.46
CA GLU A 389 3.12 -9.97 -22.32
C GLU A 389 3.52 -9.64 -23.77
N GLU A 390 3.33 -8.39 -24.23
CA GLU A 390 3.76 -7.94 -25.56
C GLU A 390 5.27 -7.72 -25.62
N VAL A 391 5.93 -7.61 -24.46
CA VAL A 391 7.37 -7.44 -24.39
C VAL A 391 8.07 -8.79 -24.55
N SER A 392 8.83 -8.93 -25.63
CA SER A 392 9.66 -10.10 -25.86
C SER A 392 10.83 -10.16 -24.88
N PRO A 393 11.10 -11.32 -24.25
CA PRO A 393 12.22 -11.47 -23.31
C PRO A 393 13.60 -11.42 -23.99
N THR A 394 13.67 -11.54 -25.32
CA THR A 394 14.92 -11.65 -26.08
C THR A 394 15.13 -10.51 -27.09
N ASN A 395 14.10 -9.72 -27.38
CA ASN A 395 14.23 -8.53 -28.24
C ASN A 395 14.54 -7.28 -27.41
N PHE A 396 15.81 -6.93 -27.27
CA PHE A 396 16.24 -5.80 -26.45
C PHE A 396 15.83 -4.41 -26.98
N SER A 397 15.43 -4.31 -28.26
CA SER A 397 14.89 -3.06 -28.82
C SER A 397 13.41 -2.84 -28.48
N ASN A 398 12.73 -3.86 -27.96
CA ASN A 398 11.31 -3.80 -27.64
C ASN A 398 11.09 -3.28 -26.20
N ASN A 399 10.26 -2.25 -26.08
CA ASN A 399 9.85 -1.62 -24.83
C ASN A 399 8.32 -1.80 -24.63
N PRO A 400 7.81 -1.83 -23.39
CA PRO A 400 6.39 -1.96 -23.12
C PRO A 400 5.59 -0.77 -23.64
N ASP A 401 4.31 -0.99 -23.93
CA ASP A 401 3.36 0.11 -24.06
C ASP A 401 3.27 0.85 -22.72
N PRO A 402 3.58 2.17 -22.66
CA PRO A 402 3.51 2.95 -21.43
C PRO A 402 2.14 2.95 -20.74
N VAL A 403 1.07 2.65 -21.48
CA VAL A 403 -0.30 2.57 -20.96
C VAL A 403 -0.56 1.25 -20.24
N PHE A 404 -0.01 0.13 -20.73
CA PHE A 404 -0.30 -1.22 -20.27
C PHE A 404 0.90 -1.86 -19.56
N CYS A 405 1.25 -1.36 -18.38
CA CYS A 405 2.28 -1.96 -17.53
C CYS A 405 1.64 -2.54 -16.26
N ASN A 406 1.83 -3.84 -15.97
CA ASN A 406 1.30 -4.48 -14.75
C ASN A 406 2.06 -4.08 -13.46
N SER A 407 3.05 -3.21 -13.56
CA SER A 407 3.39 -2.24 -12.51
C SER A 407 4.21 -1.12 -13.13
N LYS A 408 3.72 0.13 -13.09
CA LYS A 408 4.45 1.29 -13.64
C LYS A 408 5.72 1.57 -12.83
N THR A 409 5.68 1.49 -11.51
CA THR A 409 6.86 1.76 -10.67
C THR A 409 7.98 0.76 -10.94
N ILE A 410 7.68 -0.54 -11.03
CA ILE A 410 8.68 -1.57 -11.31
C ILE A 410 9.15 -1.48 -12.76
N SER A 411 8.24 -1.23 -13.72
CA SER A 411 8.61 -1.00 -15.12
C SER A 411 9.60 0.14 -15.29
N LEU A 412 9.46 1.24 -14.55
CA LEU A 412 10.40 2.35 -14.61
C LEU A 412 11.80 1.98 -14.11
N ARG A 413 11.86 1.24 -13.00
CA ARG A 413 13.14 0.73 -12.46
C ARG A 413 13.82 -0.20 -13.46
N LEU A 414 13.07 -1.10 -14.07
CA LEU A 414 13.57 -2.00 -15.12
C LEU A 414 14.03 -1.24 -16.38
N LEU A 415 13.28 -0.22 -16.81
CA LEU A 415 13.66 0.62 -17.95
C LEU A 415 14.92 1.44 -17.68
N GLU A 416 15.07 1.97 -16.46
CA GLU A 416 16.26 2.72 -16.03
C GLU A 416 17.50 1.82 -16.00
N GLY A 417 17.38 0.61 -15.44
CA GLY A 417 18.43 -0.41 -15.50
C GLY A 417 18.77 -0.83 -16.94
N LYS A 418 17.75 -1.07 -17.76
CA LYS A 418 17.90 -1.40 -19.19
C LYS A 418 18.65 -0.29 -19.95
N THR A 419 18.27 0.97 -19.74
CA THR A 419 18.95 2.14 -20.31
C THR A 419 20.43 2.15 -19.91
N THR A 420 20.72 1.96 -18.63
CA THR A 420 22.09 1.94 -18.10
C THR A 420 22.93 0.84 -18.77
N SER A 421 22.39 -0.38 -18.88
CA SER A 421 23.06 -1.50 -19.55
C SER A 421 23.34 -1.19 -21.02
N LEU A 422 22.34 -0.68 -21.76
CA LEU A 422 22.49 -0.35 -23.17
C LEU A 422 23.52 0.77 -23.39
N TYR A 423 23.53 1.77 -22.52
CA TYR A 423 24.50 2.86 -22.54
C TYR A 423 25.94 2.35 -22.32
N GLN A 424 26.17 1.52 -21.29
CA GLN A 424 27.49 0.92 -21.02
C GLN A 424 27.97 0.03 -22.18
N MET A 425 27.05 -0.56 -22.94
CA MET A 425 27.36 -1.34 -24.15
C MET A 425 27.56 -0.49 -25.41
N GLY A 426 27.46 0.84 -25.33
CA GLY A 426 27.58 1.75 -26.48
C GLY A 426 26.37 1.74 -27.43
N LYS A 427 25.25 1.13 -27.04
CA LYS A 427 24.02 1.04 -27.85
C LYS A 427 23.12 2.27 -27.63
N LEU A 428 23.67 3.45 -27.94
CA LEU A 428 23.08 4.75 -27.55
C LEU A 428 21.65 4.97 -28.07
N GLU A 429 21.33 4.58 -29.31
CA GLU A 429 19.98 4.74 -29.86
C GLU A 429 18.93 3.89 -29.14
N GLN A 430 19.29 2.64 -28.78
CA GLN A 430 18.41 1.77 -28.00
C GLN A 430 18.26 2.27 -26.56
N ALA A 431 19.34 2.80 -25.98
CA ALA A 431 19.32 3.42 -24.66
C ALA A 431 18.40 4.66 -24.66
N LEU A 432 18.47 5.50 -25.70
CA LEU A 432 17.58 6.65 -25.87
C LEU A 432 16.11 6.20 -25.96
N ALA A 433 15.82 5.19 -26.78
CA ALA A 433 14.45 4.67 -26.90
C ALA A 433 13.90 4.11 -25.58
N ALA A 434 14.73 3.43 -24.78
CA ALA A 434 14.34 2.89 -23.48
C ALA A 434 14.07 4.00 -22.44
N VAL A 435 14.93 5.01 -22.35
CA VAL A 435 14.74 6.12 -21.40
C VAL A 435 13.59 7.04 -21.79
N GLU A 436 13.31 7.19 -23.09
CA GLU A 436 12.11 7.89 -23.56
C GLU A 436 10.82 7.13 -23.23
N ASN A 437 10.85 5.81 -23.34
CA ASN A 437 9.73 4.97 -22.89
C ASN A 437 9.50 5.14 -21.37
N ALA A 438 10.58 5.21 -20.57
CA ALA A 438 10.48 5.51 -19.14
C ALA A 438 9.84 6.88 -18.87
N VAL A 439 10.23 7.93 -19.62
CA VAL A 439 9.60 9.26 -19.54
C VAL A 439 8.11 9.20 -19.90
N GLN A 440 7.72 8.38 -20.87
CA GLN A 440 6.31 8.21 -21.23
C GLN A 440 5.52 7.48 -20.13
N VAL A 441 6.09 6.45 -19.50
CA VAL A 441 5.48 5.79 -18.34
C VAL A 441 5.30 6.78 -17.19
N LEU A 442 6.30 7.64 -16.93
CA LEU A 442 6.20 8.72 -15.95
C LEU A 442 5.07 9.71 -16.27
N ASP A 443 4.90 10.07 -17.54
CA ASP A 443 3.80 10.93 -17.98
C ASP A 443 2.43 10.26 -17.76
N GLN A 444 2.32 8.94 -17.95
CA GLN A 444 1.09 8.18 -17.65
C GLN A 444 0.83 8.12 -16.14
N MET A 445 1.87 7.98 -15.33
CA MET A 445 1.75 8.03 -13.87
C MET A 445 1.33 9.41 -13.37
N ARG A 446 1.47 10.49 -14.15
CA ARG A 446 1.07 11.84 -13.75
C ARG A 446 -0.41 11.94 -13.34
N GLY A 447 -1.26 11.14 -14.00
CA GLY A 447 -2.66 10.93 -13.61
C GLY A 447 -2.75 10.14 -12.32
N ASP A 448 -2.22 8.91 -12.28
CA ASP A 448 -2.32 7.97 -11.14
C ASP A 448 -1.67 8.46 -9.83
N ILE A 449 -0.61 9.25 -9.92
CA ILE A 449 0.02 9.97 -8.81
C ILE A 449 -0.95 11.01 -8.22
N ALA A 450 -1.96 11.49 -8.94
CA ALA A 450 -3.01 12.29 -8.34
C ALA A 450 -4.00 11.45 -7.50
N PHE A 451 -4.06 10.12 -7.72
CA PHE A 451 -5.03 9.17 -7.15
C PHE A 451 -4.51 8.25 -6.06
N GLY A 452 -3.20 8.02 -5.99
CA GLY A 452 -2.67 6.95 -5.14
C GLY A 452 -3.06 5.55 -5.59
N THR A 453 -3.35 5.38 -6.89
CA THR A 453 -3.77 4.09 -7.48
C THR A 453 -2.72 3.53 -8.43
N ALA A 454 -1.45 3.93 -8.26
CA ALA A 454 -0.45 3.64 -9.28
C ALA A 454 -0.13 2.15 -9.38
N ASP A 455 -0.16 1.38 -8.28
CA ASP A 455 0.03 -0.09 -8.24
C ASP A 455 -0.19 -0.66 -6.82
N GLY A 456 -1.28 -0.30 -6.13
CA GLY A 456 -1.45 -0.67 -4.70
C GLY A 456 -0.47 0.03 -3.73
N TYR A 457 0.37 0.93 -4.24
CA TYR A 457 1.15 1.88 -3.46
C TYR A 457 0.48 3.24 -3.45
N SER A 458 0.59 3.92 -2.31
CA SER A 458 0.03 5.24 -2.10
C SER A 458 0.59 6.31 -3.02
N LYS A 459 -0.19 7.39 -3.15
CA LYS A 459 0.17 8.59 -3.89
C LYS A 459 1.55 9.12 -3.53
N GLU A 460 1.87 9.12 -2.24
CA GLU A 460 3.02 9.82 -1.68
C GLU A 460 4.21 8.87 -1.44
N ASN A 461 3.96 7.58 -1.17
CA ASN A 461 4.98 6.51 -1.27
C ASN A 461 5.55 6.47 -2.70
N THR A 462 4.64 6.48 -3.68
CA THR A 462 5.01 6.52 -5.10
C THR A 462 5.80 7.79 -5.41
N LEU A 463 5.49 8.93 -4.81
CA LEU A 463 6.22 10.18 -5.05
C LEU A 463 7.63 10.16 -4.45
N LEU A 464 7.77 9.73 -3.20
CA LEU A 464 9.06 9.59 -2.51
C LEU A 464 9.97 8.60 -3.25
N GLU A 465 9.45 7.42 -3.62
CA GLU A 465 10.22 6.44 -4.38
C GLU A 465 10.61 6.92 -5.78
N LEU A 466 9.72 7.66 -6.45
CA LEU A 466 10.00 8.16 -7.79
C LEU A 466 10.95 9.36 -7.79
N GLU A 467 11.12 10.12 -6.71
CA GLU A 467 11.99 11.31 -6.66
C GLU A 467 13.43 11.04 -7.10
N GLY A 468 14.05 9.97 -6.60
CA GLY A 468 15.38 9.54 -7.06
C GLY A 468 15.37 9.06 -8.51
N LEU A 469 14.31 8.37 -8.91
CA LEU A 469 14.15 7.80 -10.24
C LEU A 469 13.96 8.88 -11.32
N PHE A 470 13.25 9.97 -11.02
CA PHE A 470 13.09 11.13 -11.91
C PHE A 470 14.44 11.75 -12.24
N ALA A 471 15.24 12.02 -11.21
CA ALA A 471 16.55 12.61 -11.40
C ALA A 471 17.42 11.71 -12.28
N SER A 472 17.42 10.40 -12.03
CA SER A 472 18.18 9.43 -12.85
C SER A 472 17.68 9.41 -14.30
N ILE A 473 16.38 9.18 -14.55
CA ILE A 473 15.80 9.05 -15.89
C ILE A 473 16.05 10.30 -16.74
N PHE A 474 15.77 11.49 -16.20
CA PHE A 474 15.97 12.73 -16.96
C PHE A 474 17.46 13.02 -17.20
N SER A 475 18.33 12.75 -16.23
CA SER A 475 19.78 12.94 -16.39
C SER A 475 20.35 11.99 -17.43
N GLN A 476 19.96 10.71 -17.40
CA GLN A 476 20.34 9.72 -18.42
C GLN A 476 19.84 10.12 -19.80
N ASN A 477 18.59 10.58 -19.92
CA ASN A 477 18.03 11.02 -21.20
C ASN A 477 18.85 12.18 -21.80
N ILE A 478 19.13 13.21 -21.00
CA ILE A 478 19.94 14.36 -21.43
C ILE A 478 21.35 13.91 -21.81
N GLN A 479 21.99 13.05 -21.01
CA GLN A 479 23.36 12.59 -21.28
C GLN A 479 23.44 11.76 -22.57
N ILE A 480 22.53 10.81 -22.76
CA ILE A 480 22.49 9.96 -23.96
C ILE A 480 22.25 10.81 -25.21
N ALA A 481 21.30 11.75 -25.15
CA ALA A 481 21.02 12.64 -26.26
C ALA A 481 22.21 13.59 -26.55
N LEU A 482 22.93 14.03 -25.51
CA LEU A 482 24.15 14.83 -25.67
C LEU A 482 25.24 14.02 -26.37
N ASP A 483 25.50 12.79 -25.95
CA ASP A 483 26.53 11.94 -26.54
C ASP A 483 26.21 11.61 -28.01
N LEU A 484 24.93 11.37 -28.32
CA LEU A 484 24.47 11.20 -29.71
C LEU A 484 24.61 12.50 -30.53
N SER A 485 24.39 13.66 -29.93
CA SER A 485 24.53 14.96 -30.61
C SER A 485 25.97 15.32 -30.96
N GLN A 486 26.95 14.85 -30.16
CA GLN A 486 28.37 15.02 -30.44
C GLN A 486 28.81 14.32 -31.74
N GLY A 487 28.02 13.34 -32.21
CA GLY A 487 28.17 12.71 -33.53
C GLY A 487 27.70 13.58 -34.72
N GLY A 488 27.25 14.82 -34.50
CA GLY A 488 26.92 15.80 -35.53
C GLY A 488 25.43 15.88 -35.93
N ALA A 489 24.56 15.09 -35.32
CA ALA A 489 23.13 15.10 -35.58
C ALA A 489 22.40 16.12 -34.69
N THR A 490 22.07 17.29 -35.25
CA THR A 490 21.32 18.36 -34.56
C THR A 490 19.93 17.94 -34.10
N ALA A 491 19.38 16.85 -34.65
CA ALA A 491 18.10 16.27 -34.23
C ALA A 491 18.07 15.95 -32.72
N TYR A 492 19.20 15.52 -32.14
CA TYR A 492 19.27 15.17 -30.72
C TYR A 492 19.25 16.38 -29.77
N LEU A 493 19.52 17.60 -30.25
CA LEU A 493 19.38 18.82 -29.44
C LEU A 493 17.93 19.07 -29.02
N GLN A 494 16.97 18.66 -29.86
CA GLN A 494 15.56 18.76 -29.53
C GLN A 494 15.19 17.81 -28.37
N HIS A 495 15.77 16.60 -28.34
CA HIS A 495 15.57 15.66 -27.24
C HIS A 495 16.09 16.22 -25.91
N ILE A 496 17.28 16.81 -25.91
CA ILE A 496 17.86 17.48 -24.74
C ILE A 496 16.93 18.58 -24.21
N LEU A 497 16.45 19.45 -25.11
CA LEU A 497 15.54 20.54 -24.73
C LEU A 497 14.25 19.98 -24.10
N VAL A 498 13.61 18.99 -24.74
CA VAL A 498 12.37 18.39 -24.25
C VAL A 498 12.58 17.72 -22.88
N ALA A 499 13.65 16.95 -22.71
CA ALA A 499 13.97 16.28 -21.45
C ALA A 499 14.23 17.29 -20.32
N SER A 500 15.00 18.36 -20.60
CA SER A 500 15.24 19.45 -19.65
C SER A 500 13.95 20.16 -19.23
N GLU A 501 13.08 20.52 -20.17
CA GLU A 501 11.83 21.21 -19.86
C GLU A 501 10.83 20.31 -19.11
N LYS A 502 10.79 19.00 -19.42
CA LYS A 502 10.01 18.03 -18.66
C LYS A 502 10.53 17.87 -17.23
N SER A 503 11.84 17.76 -17.05
CA SER A 503 12.47 17.68 -15.72
C SER A 503 12.11 18.89 -14.86
N LYS A 504 12.27 20.11 -15.38
CA LYS A 504 11.86 21.36 -14.69
C LYS A 504 10.38 21.36 -14.33
N THR A 505 9.52 20.94 -15.26
CA THR A 505 8.07 20.87 -15.04
C THR A 505 7.74 19.89 -13.90
N TYR A 506 8.47 18.78 -13.81
CA TYR A 506 8.31 17.81 -12.75
C TYR A 506 8.74 18.37 -11.39
N SER A 507 9.94 18.94 -11.30
CA SER A 507 10.45 19.57 -10.07
C SER A 507 9.55 20.71 -9.60
N LEU A 508 9.08 21.57 -10.50
CA LEU A 508 8.17 22.66 -10.19
C LEU A 508 6.84 22.15 -9.62
N ARG A 509 6.31 21.05 -10.18
CA ARG A 509 5.08 20.43 -9.67
C ARG A 509 5.26 19.84 -8.28
N GLN A 510 6.39 19.20 -8.02
CA GLN A 510 6.71 18.70 -6.68
C GLN A 510 6.82 19.84 -5.67
N ALA A 511 7.51 20.93 -6.03
CA ALA A 511 7.59 22.11 -5.19
C ALA A 511 6.19 22.71 -4.93
N ILE A 512 5.35 22.87 -5.96
CA ILE A 512 3.97 23.37 -5.80
C ILE A 512 3.14 22.45 -4.90
N ARG A 513 3.31 21.12 -4.98
CA ARG A 513 2.62 20.16 -4.13
C ARG A 513 3.03 20.28 -2.67
N ARG A 514 4.33 20.34 -2.38
CA ARG A 514 4.86 20.57 -1.02
C ARG A 514 4.43 21.91 -0.42
N VAL A 515 4.10 22.90 -1.27
CA VAL A 515 3.62 24.22 -0.84
C VAL A 515 2.11 24.23 -0.56
N LYS A 516 1.35 23.15 -0.82
CA LYS A 516 -0.09 23.09 -0.49
C LYS A 516 -0.36 23.36 0.99
N ASP A 517 0.55 22.97 1.88
CA ASP A 517 0.41 23.18 3.34
C ASP A 517 0.74 24.63 3.77
N PHE A 518 1.54 25.35 2.99
CA PHE A 518 1.89 26.75 3.23
C PHE A 518 0.91 27.76 2.63
N SER A 519 -0.04 27.30 1.80
CA SER A 519 -0.97 28.17 1.10
C SER A 519 -1.99 28.85 2.01
N GLY A 520 -2.19 28.34 3.24
CA GLY A 520 -3.19 28.84 4.18
C GLY A 520 -4.63 28.58 3.75
N VAL A 521 -4.87 27.81 2.68
CA VAL A 521 -6.21 27.42 2.20
C VAL A 521 -6.92 26.60 3.30
N PRO A 522 -8.22 26.80 3.55
CA PRO A 522 -8.97 25.97 4.51
C PRO A 522 -8.96 24.46 4.17
N ALA A 523 -8.97 23.59 5.17
CA ALA A 523 -8.84 22.14 4.99
C ALA A 523 -10.03 21.51 4.23
N ASP A 524 -11.24 21.96 4.53
CA ASP A 524 -12.49 21.60 3.86
C ASP A 524 -12.46 21.94 2.37
N VAL A 525 -11.91 23.11 2.01
CA VAL A 525 -11.73 23.52 0.62
C VAL A 525 -10.73 22.61 -0.10
N ARG A 526 -9.65 22.19 0.58
CA ARG A 526 -8.68 21.24 0.00
C ARG A 526 -9.32 19.87 -0.24
N GLU A 527 -10.07 19.35 0.72
CA GLU A 527 -10.76 18.07 0.61
C GLU A 527 -11.78 18.06 -0.54
N GLU A 528 -12.61 19.11 -0.66
CA GLU A 528 -13.57 19.23 -1.76
C GLU A 528 -12.86 19.35 -3.12
N GLN A 529 -11.74 20.08 -3.18
CA GLN A 529 -10.90 20.16 -4.38
C GLN A 529 -10.34 18.80 -4.77
N ASP A 530 -9.74 18.08 -3.82
CA ASP A 530 -9.10 16.79 -4.07
C ASP A 530 -10.15 15.73 -4.46
N HIS A 531 -11.36 15.76 -3.89
CA HIS A 531 -12.49 14.93 -4.32
C HIS A 531 -12.90 15.19 -5.78
N LEU A 532 -13.01 16.44 -6.19
CA LEU A 532 -13.38 16.80 -7.56
C LEU A 532 -12.29 16.47 -8.58
N VAL A 533 -11.02 16.70 -8.22
CA VAL A 533 -9.86 16.25 -9.02
C VAL A 533 -9.86 14.73 -9.16
N THR A 534 -10.19 14.02 -8.08
CA THR A 534 -10.34 12.56 -8.10
C THR A 534 -11.43 12.14 -9.10
N LYS A 535 -12.63 12.73 -9.04
CA LYS A 535 -13.67 12.44 -10.02
C LYS A 535 -13.23 12.67 -11.47
N ILE A 536 -12.50 13.76 -11.74
CA ILE A 536 -12.02 14.07 -13.10
C ILE A 536 -11.12 12.95 -13.59
N ASN A 537 -10.03 12.68 -12.90
CA ASN A 537 -9.05 11.78 -13.48
C ASN A 537 -9.39 10.27 -13.31
N LEU A 538 -10.36 9.89 -12.47
CA LEU A 538 -11.03 8.57 -12.55
C LEU A 538 -11.77 8.43 -13.89
N ALA A 539 -12.51 9.47 -14.29
CA ALA A 539 -13.19 9.47 -15.58
C ALA A 539 -12.19 9.46 -16.77
N GLU A 540 -11.04 10.13 -16.64
CA GLU A 540 -9.95 10.05 -17.64
C GLU A 540 -9.35 8.64 -17.74
N LYS A 541 -9.11 7.96 -16.60
CA LYS A 541 -8.60 6.58 -16.56
C LYS A 541 -9.59 5.61 -17.22
N MET A 542 -10.86 5.70 -16.86
CA MET A 542 -11.90 4.87 -17.47
C MET A 542 -12.08 5.13 -18.95
N LEU A 543 -11.94 6.40 -19.39
CA LEU A 543 -11.95 6.76 -20.79
C LEU A 543 -10.75 6.16 -21.54
N SER A 544 -9.56 6.19 -20.95
CA SER A 544 -8.36 5.55 -21.52
C SER A 544 -8.55 4.03 -21.68
N LYS A 545 -9.12 3.36 -20.66
CA LYS A 545 -9.49 1.93 -20.75
C LYS A 545 -10.54 1.67 -21.85
N ALA A 546 -11.53 2.55 -21.99
CA ALA A 546 -12.53 2.43 -23.05
C ALA A 546 -11.93 2.60 -24.45
N TYR A 547 -10.91 3.47 -24.62
CA TYR A 547 -10.17 3.58 -25.88
C TYR A 547 -9.33 2.34 -26.19
N ALA A 548 -8.78 1.70 -25.16
CA ALA A 548 -7.99 0.47 -25.27
C ALA A 548 -8.82 -0.78 -25.59
N TYR A 549 -10.09 -0.80 -25.20
CA TYR A 549 -10.98 -1.95 -25.34
C TYR A 549 -11.33 -2.24 -26.80
N ASN A 550 -11.05 -3.46 -27.27
CA ASN A 550 -11.38 -3.93 -28.62
C ASN A 550 -12.56 -4.91 -28.62
N GLY A 551 -13.71 -4.45 -28.09
CA GLY A 551 -14.96 -5.21 -28.12
C GLY A 551 -16.13 -4.42 -28.75
N PRO A 552 -17.28 -5.08 -28.97
CA PRO A 552 -18.43 -4.50 -29.67
C PRO A 552 -19.03 -3.27 -28.96
N GLU A 553 -18.78 -3.12 -27.66
CA GLU A 553 -19.26 -2.01 -26.82
C GLU A 553 -18.26 -0.85 -26.69
N ARG A 554 -17.15 -0.86 -27.44
CA ARG A 554 -16.11 0.17 -27.35
C ARG A 554 -16.67 1.59 -27.48
N GLN A 555 -17.55 1.78 -28.47
CA GLN A 555 -18.03 3.12 -28.84
C GLN A 555 -19.04 3.68 -27.81
N SER A 556 -19.93 2.82 -27.28
CA SER A 556 -20.84 3.19 -26.19
C SER A 556 -20.07 3.42 -24.88
N GLY A 557 -19.05 2.61 -24.59
CA GLY A 557 -18.13 2.80 -23.46
C GLY A 557 -17.40 4.14 -23.50
N ILE A 558 -16.83 4.51 -24.66
CA ILE A 558 -16.12 5.80 -24.84
C ILE A 558 -17.08 6.98 -24.58
N GLU A 559 -18.27 6.98 -25.17
CA GLU A 559 -19.22 8.09 -25.02
C GLU A 559 -19.73 8.22 -23.58
N LEU A 560 -19.97 7.10 -22.88
CA LEU A 560 -20.34 7.11 -21.46
C LEU A 560 -19.24 7.76 -20.59
N GLN A 561 -17.98 7.36 -20.79
CA GLN A 561 -16.88 7.89 -19.98
C GLN A 561 -16.56 9.35 -20.32
N LYS A 562 -16.71 9.77 -21.58
CA LYS A 562 -16.65 11.20 -21.96
C LYS A 562 -17.71 12.01 -21.23
N GLY A 563 -18.94 11.52 -21.15
CA GLY A 563 -20.03 12.18 -20.42
C GLY A 563 -19.69 12.38 -18.94
N LYS A 564 -19.14 11.34 -18.29
CA LYS A 564 -18.67 11.41 -16.90
C LYS A 564 -17.53 12.42 -16.72
N LEU A 565 -16.56 12.44 -17.64
CA LEU A 565 -15.43 13.38 -17.60
C LEU A 565 -15.89 14.83 -17.74
N ILE A 566 -16.79 15.11 -18.68
CA ILE A 566 -17.36 16.45 -18.88
C ILE A 566 -18.09 16.91 -17.61
N LYS A 567 -18.91 16.03 -17.02
CA LYS A 567 -19.62 16.34 -15.77
C LYS A 567 -18.66 16.67 -14.64
N ALA A 568 -17.65 15.84 -14.41
CA ALA A 568 -16.65 16.06 -13.37
C ALA A 568 -15.87 17.37 -13.58
N ARG A 569 -15.48 17.69 -14.82
CA ARG A 569 -14.82 18.97 -15.16
C ARG A 569 -15.71 20.18 -14.94
N ASN A 570 -17.02 20.05 -15.20
CA ASN A 570 -17.99 21.12 -14.95
C ASN A 570 -18.21 21.34 -13.45
N GLU A 571 -18.28 20.26 -12.65
CA GLU A 571 -18.34 20.33 -11.19
C GLU A 571 -17.11 21.05 -10.63
N TYR A 572 -15.89 20.66 -11.05
CA TYR A 572 -14.65 21.32 -10.66
C TYR A 572 -14.60 22.79 -11.08
N SER A 573 -15.00 23.10 -12.32
CA SER A 573 -15.02 24.48 -12.80
C SER A 573 -15.99 25.36 -12.01
N SER A 574 -17.13 24.79 -11.60
CA SER A 574 -18.12 25.49 -10.78
C SER A 574 -17.60 25.72 -9.36
N PHE A 575 -16.93 24.73 -8.79
CA PHE A 575 -16.24 24.83 -7.50
C PHE A 575 -15.17 25.94 -7.51
N ILE A 576 -14.29 25.98 -8.53
CA ILE A 576 -13.28 27.05 -8.65
C ILE A 576 -13.93 28.43 -8.77
N LYS A 577 -15.02 28.57 -9.54
CA LYS A 577 -15.76 29.84 -9.62
C LYS A 577 -16.34 30.25 -8.27
N LYS A 578 -16.85 29.32 -7.48
CA LYS A 578 -17.37 29.58 -6.12
C LYS A 578 -16.24 30.11 -5.22
N LEU A 579 -15.07 29.48 -5.24
CA LEU A 579 -13.91 29.93 -4.45
C LEU A 579 -13.38 31.30 -4.88
N GLN A 580 -13.45 31.62 -6.17
CA GLN A 580 -13.04 32.95 -6.68
C GLN A 580 -14.01 34.06 -6.26
N GLN A 581 -15.28 33.73 -6.04
CA GLN A 581 -16.34 34.67 -5.67
C GLN A 581 -16.52 34.83 -4.15
N ASP A 582 -16.11 33.83 -3.37
CA ASP A 582 -16.20 33.87 -1.92
C ASP A 582 -15.08 34.74 -1.31
N PRO A 583 -15.42 35.81 -0.56
CA PRO A 583 -14.43 36.68 0.08
C PRO A 583 -13.44 35.96 1.00
N ALA A 584 -13.84 34.86 1.66
CA ALA A 584 -12.98 34.12 2.59
C ALA A 584 -11.89 33.32 1.88
N THR A 585 -12.16 32.85 0.65
CA THR A 585 -11.26 31.97 -0.11
C THR A 585 -10.63 32.67 -1.32
N SER A 586 -11.24 33.74 -1.84
CA SER A 586 -10.78 34.48 -3.02
C SER A 586 -9.34 34.99 -2.93
N ARG A 587 -8.83 35.29 -1.73
CA ARG A 587 -7.44 35.71 -1.50
C ARG A 587 -6.39 34.67 -1.91
N TYR A 588 -6.79 33.40 -1.98
CA TYR A 588 -5.92 32.29 -2.39
C TYR A 588 -6.01 31.97 -3.88
N PHE A 589 -7.10 32.38 -4.55
CA PHE A 589 -7.42 31.97 -5.93
C PHE A 589 -7.47 33.13 -6.93
N ASN A 590 -7.45 34.38 -6.46
CA ASN A 590 -7.31 35.56 -7.31
C ASN A 590 -5.85 36.00 -7.39
N PHE A 591 -5.19 35.68 -8.50
CA PHE A 591 -3.98 36.42 -8.90
C PHE A 591 -4.38 37.86 -9.24
N PRO A 592 -3.74 38.89 -8.66
CA PRO A 592 -4.00 40.28 -9.03
C PRO A 592 -3.37 40.56 -10.40
N GLY A 593 -4.03 40.10 -11.46
CA GLY A 593 -3.48 40.14 -12.81
C GLY A 593 -4.50 39.68 -13.85
N GLY A 594 -5.76 40.12 -13.74
CA GLY A 594 -6.81 39.66 -14.64
C GLY A 594 -7.98 40.63 -14.70
N ARG A 595 -7.84 41.66 -15.55
CA ARG A 595 -8.91 42.54 -16.06
C ARG A 595 -9.69 43.35 -15.01
N LYS A 596 -9.17 44.54 -14.69
CA LYS A 596 -10.02 45.73 -14.55
C LYS A 596 -9.69 46.70 -15.68
N ASN A 597 -10.65 46.89 -16.57
CA ASN A 597 -10.71 48.05 -17.45
C ASN A 597 -10.78 49.31 -16.56
N ALA A 598 -9.64 49.95 -16.30
CA ALA A 598 -9.58 51.27 -15.69
C ALA A 598 -9.33 52.29 -16.81
N ARG A 599 -10.41 52.79 -17.42
CA ARG A 599 -10.41 54.18 -17.89
C ARG A 599 -10.57 55.04 -16.65
N GLY A 600 -9.50 55.69 -16.23
CA GLY A 600 -9.49 56.60 -15.09
C GLY A 600 -8.08 56.72 -14.54
N GLY A 601 -7.38 57.79 -14.93
CA GLY A 601 -6.01 58.07 -14.51
C GLY A 601 -5.87 58.26 -13.01
N GLY A 602 -4.74 57.83 -12.49
CA GLY A 602 -4.31 58.04 -11.12
C GLY A 602 -3.24 57.03 -10.73
N HIS A 603 -1.96 57.43 -10.83
CA HIS A 603 -0.90 56.75 -10.10
C HIS A 603 -1.20 56.79 -8.60
N PRO A 604 -0.97 55.70 -7.88
CA PRO A 604 0.07 55.78 -6.86
C PRO A 604 1.01 54.56 -6.85
N THR A 605 2.26 54.88 -6.61
CA THR A 605 3.40 54.03 -6.33
C THR A 605 3.21 53.24 -5.03
N GLY A 606 3.46 51.93 -5.06
CA GLY A 606 3.47 51.07 -3.87
C GLY A 606 4.38 49.87 -4.10
N ASN A 607 5.60 49.95 -3.58
CA ASN A 607 6.62 48.90 -3.59
C ASN A 607 6.13 47.63 -2.88
N PHE A 608 6.17 46.48 -3.57
CA PHE A 608 6.34 45.17 -2.93
C PHE A 608 7.56 44.49 -3.58
N LYS A 609 8.74 44.71 -2.99
CA LYS A 609 9.96 43.94 -3.25
C LYS A 609 9.94 42.71 -2.34
N GLY A 610 9.46 41.57 -2.83
CA GLY A 610 9.76 40.27 -2.24
C GLY A 610 11.03 39.72 -2.88
N ARG A 611 12.19 39.88 -2.21
CA ARG A 611 13.45 39.24 -2.59
C ARG A 611 13.36 37.75 -2.28
N ILE A 612 13.47 36.91 -3.30
CA ILE A 612 13.76 35.48 -3.15
C ILE A 612 15.26 35.36 -2.88
N TYR A 613 15.62 34.95 -1.66
CA TYR A 613 16.99 34.56 -1.34
C TYR A 613 17.21 33.14 -1.82
N TRP A 614 18.10 32.98 -2.80
CA TRP A 614 18.75 31.71 -3.09
C TRP A 614 19.89 31.53 -2.09
N HIS A 615 19.89 30.42 -1.36
CA HIS A 615 21.11 29.91 -0.74
C HIS A 615 21.49 28.59 -1.40
N HIS A 616 22.78 28.52 -1.73
CA HIS A 616 23.50 27.46 -2.43
C HIS A 616 23.44 26.10 -1.77
#